data_AF-A0A813FT67-F1
#
_entry.id   AF-A0A813FT67-F1
#
_cell.length_a   1.000
_cell.length_b   1.000
_cell.length_c   1.000
_cell.angle_alpha   90.00
_cell.angle_beta   90.00
_cell.angle_gamma   90.00
#
_symmetry.space_group_name_H-M   'P 1'
#
loop_
_entity.id
_entity.type
_entity.pdbx_description
1 polymer ?
#
loop_
_entity_poly.entity_id
_entity_poly.type
_entity_poly.pdbx_seq_one_letter_code
_entity_poly.pdbx_strand_id
1 'polypeptide(L)'
;MAFLQQLNQVSCRASEKQYAEHQQAAKALMGEFQKQCLLAAENGKTECRYANDDFFLCNGGKFSNNWHEDATFQDEFAMLLDQKLRETFCPNSQPWVSFSDGRYGIVLAATWPEPPHRAVQHSSSLAPRSNLDARCPVCLCRAEVVALTPCGHVLCVSCSTNFLRGTSCPVCREPVAGRQNLFS
;
A
#
# COMPACT_ATOMS: atom_id res chain seq x y z
N MET A 1 18.49 -22.21 46.36
CA MET A 1 17.46 -21.39 45.68
C MET A 1 18.06 -20.41 44.67
N ALA A 2 19.22 -19.76 44.93
CA ALA A 2 19.78 -18.73 44.04
C ALA A 2 20.22 -19.21 42.63
N PHE A 3 20.73 -20.44 42.49
CA PHE A 3 21.26 -20.94 41.21
C PHE A 3 20.17 -21.19 40.15
N LEU A 4 19.03 -21.78 40.53
CA LEU A 4 17.91 -22.00 39.60
C LEU A 4 17.33 -20.68 39.10
N GLN A 5 17.28 -19.65 39.95
CA GLN A 5 16.86 -18.31 39.55
C GLN A 5 17.83 -17.67 38.56
N GLN A 6 19.13 -17.86 38.74
CA GLN A 6 20.15 -17.40 37.80
C GLN A 6 20.03 -18.11 36.44
N LEU A 7 19.84 -19.43 36.41
CA LEU A 7 19.64 -20.18 35.17
C LEU A 7 18.39 -19.70 34.40
N ASN A 8 17.28 -19.49 35.10
CA ASN A 8 16.05 -18.98 34.49
C ASN A 8 16.29 -17.58 33.89
N GLN A 9 16.97 -16.69 34.62
CA GLN A 9 17.28 -15.34 34.13
C GLN A 9 18.18 -15.35 32.89
N VAL A 10 19.19 -16.23 32.84
CA VAL A 10 20.05 -16.39 31.66
C VAL A 10 19.26 -16.92 30.47
N SER A 11 18.39 -17.90 30.70
CA SER A 11 17.50 -18.46 29.66
C SER A 11 16.58 -17.39 29.07
N CYS A 12 15.90 -16.59 29.91
CA CYS A 12 15.03 -15.51 29.44
C CYS A 12 15.79 -14.47 28.60
N ARG A 13 16.99 -14.06 29.03
CA ARG A 13 17.81 -13.09 28.27
C ARG A 13 18.24 -13.65 26.92
N ALA A 14 18.54 -14.95 26.85
CA ALA A 14 18.89 -15.61 25.61
C ALA A 14 17.70 -15.64 24.64
N SER A 15 16.50 -15.97 25.11
CA SER A 15 15.29 -16.00 24.29
C SER A 15 14.89 -14.60 23.80
N GLU A 16 15.01 -13.57 24.66
CA GLU A 16 14.75 -12.18 24.26
C GLU A 16 15.71 -11.70 23.17
N LYS A 17 17.00 -12.00 23.32
CA LYS A 17 18.02 -11.66 22.32
C LYS A 17 17.73 -12.34 20.98
N GLN A 18 17.42 -13.63 21.02
CA GLN A 18 17.06 -14.42 19.86
C GLN A 18 15.84 -13.82 19.14
N TYR A 19 14.77 -13.53 19.87
CA TYR A 19 13.57 -12.89 19.32
C TYR A 19 13.87 -11.51 18.67
N ALA A 20 14.71 -10.69 19.30
CA ALA A 20 15.11 -9.39 18.74
C ALA A 20 15.91 -9.54 17.43
N GLU A 21 16.80 -10.54 17.35
CA GLU A 21 17.53 -10.87 16.13
C GLU A 21 16.59 -11.34 15.01
N HIS A 22 15.57 -12.13 15.34
CA HIS A 22 14.53 -12.55 14.38
C HIS A 22 13.77 -11.34 13.83
N GLN A 23 13.32 -10.46 14.72
CA GLN A 23 12.62 -9.23 14.30
C GLN A 23 13.48 -8.35 13.41
N GLN A 24 14.77 -8.21 13.72
CA GLN A 24 15.70 -7.44 12.93
C GLN A 24 15.90 -8.04 11.54
N ALA A 25 16.10 -9.36 11.44
CA ALA A 25 16.25 -10.05 10.16
C ALA A 25 14.99 -9.95 9.30
N ALA A 26 13.81 -10.19 9.89
CA ALA A 26 12.52 -10.03 9.21
C ALA A 26 12.32 -8.60 8.70
N LYS A 27 12.70 -7.58 9.48
CA LYS A 27 12.63 -6.18 9.07
C LYS A 27 13.55 -5.87 7.88
N ALA A 28 14.79 -6.38 7.91
CA ALA A 28 15.73 -6.17 6.81
C ALA A 28 15.23 -6.81 5.52
N LEU A 29 14.75 -8.06 5.60
CA LEU A 29 14.17 -8.79 4.48
C LEU A 29 12.96 -8.06 3.87
N MET A 30 12.04 -7.60 4.72
CA MET A 30 10.87 -6.83 4.30
C MET A 30 11.25 -5.52 3.63
N GLY A 31 12.30 -4.84 4.09
CA GLY A 31 12.78 -3.60 3.48
C GLY A 31 13.28 -3.81 2.05
N GLU A 32 14.05 -4.87 1.80
CA GLU A 32 14.50 -5.18 0.43
C GLU A 32 13.33 -5.61 -0.46
N PHE A 33 12.41 -6.43 0.06
CA PHE A 33 11.21 -6.82 -0.68
C PHE A 33 10.35 -5.61 -1.07
N GLN A 34 10.07 -4.69 -0.15
CA GLN A 34 9.32 -3.47 -0.42
C GLN A 34 9.98 -2.64 -1.52
N LYS A 35 11.30 -2.49 -1.49
CA LYS A 35 12.06 -1.79 -2.54
C LYS A 35 11.86 -2.43 -3.91
N GLN A 36 11.90 -3.76 -3.99
CA GLN A 36 11.63 -4.48 -5.25
C GLN A 36 10.18 -4.32 -5.72
N CYS A 37 9.21 -4.34 -4.81
CA CYS A 37 7.80 -4.08 -5.16
C CYS A 37 7.59 -2.66 -5.71
N LEU A 38 8.23 -1.65 -5.11
CA LEU A 38 8.17 -0.27 -5.61
C LEU A 38 8.76 -0.17 -7.02
N LEU A 39 9.93 -0.77 -7.25
CA LEU A 39 10.53 -0.82 -8.59
C LEU A 39 9.64 -1.55 -9.60
N ALA A 40 8.98 -2.64 -9.19
CA ALA A 40 8.05 -3.35 -10.06
C ALA A 40 6.83 -2.47 -10.42
N ALA A 41 6.28 -1.76 -9.43
CA ALA A 41 5.15 -0.85 -9.63
C ALA A 41 5.51 0.35 -10.52
N GLU A 42 6.71 0.93 -10.37
CA GLU A 42 7.22 1.99 -11.25
C GLU A 42 7.33 1.53 -12.71
N ASN A 43 7.60 0.25 -12.92
CA ASN A 43 7.63 -0.39 -14.24
C ASN A 43 6.24 -0.86 -14.73
N GLY A 44 5.15 -0.44 -14.06
CA GLY A 44 3.79 -0.78 -14.44
C GLY A 44 3.39 -2.23 -14.16
N LYS A 45 4.15 -2.97 -13.34
CA LYS A 45 3.79 -4.33 -12.94
C LYS A 45 2.84 -4.30 -11.73
N THR A 46 2.02 -5.34 -11.65
CA THR A 46 1.08 -5.61 -10.53
C THR A 46 1.49 -6.78 -9.67
N GLU A 47 2.68 -7.31 -9.90
CA GLU A 47 3.26 -8.40 -9.15
C GLU A 47 4.75 -8.18 -8.90
N CYS A 48 5.23 -8.68 -7.78
CA CYS A 48 6.64 -8.77 -7.46
C CYS A 48 6.92 -10.10 -6.77
N ARG A 49 8.06 -10.70 -7.15
CA ARG A 49 8.61 -11.89 -6.53
C ARG A 49 10.05 -11.61 -6.16
N TYR A 50 10.37 -11.84 -4.90
CA TYR A 50 11.71 -11.77 -4.34
C TYR A 50 12.08 -13.14 -3.81
N ALA A 51 13.26 -13.62 -4.19
CA ALA A 51 13.82 -14.87 -3.70
C ALA A 51 15.23 -14.60 -3.17
N ASN A 52 15.53 -15.15 -2.00
CA ASN A 52 16.87 -15.22 -1.47
C ASN A 52 17.14 -16.68 -1.09
N ASP A 53 17.78 -17.41 -2.00
CA ASP A 53 18.00 -18.86 -1.91
C ASP A 53 18.97 -19.24 -0.79
N ASP A 54 19.83 -18.32 -0.37
CA ASP A 54 20.86 -18.53 0.66
C ASP A 54 20.55 -17.78 1.97
N PHE A 55 19.30 -17.36 2.20
CA PHE A 55 18.94 -16.54 3.37
C PHE A 55 19.35 -17.19 4.70
N PHE A 56 19.27 -18.51 4.80
CA PHE A 56 19.67 -19.28 5.99
C PHE A 56 21.08 -19.88 5.89
N LEU A 57 21.75 -19.80 4.73
CA LEU A 57 23.09 -20.36 4.49
C LEU A 57 24.20 -19.32 4.62
N CYS A 58 24.00 -18.16 4.02
CA CYS A 58 24.94 -17.06 4.13
C CYS A 58 24.73 -16.37 5.48
N ASN A 59 25.80 -16.23 6.23
CA ASN A 59 25.87 -15.66 7.58
C ASN A 59 25.53 -14.15 7.59
N GLY A 60 24.32 -13.78 7.16
CA GLY A 60 23.73 -12.45 7.13
C GLY A 60 22.57 -12.27 8.11
N GLY A 61 22.20 -13.33 8.82
CA GLY A 61 21.35 -13.31 10.01
C GLY A 61 22.09 -14.01 11.14
N LYS A 62 22.10 -13.43 12.33
CA LYS A 62 22.84 -13.87 13.52
C LYS A 62 22.27 -15.16 14.15
N PHE A 63 21.75 -16.04 13.31
CA PHE A 63 21.13 -17.28 13.71
C PHE A 63 22.25 -18.28 14.04
N SER A 64 22.11 -19.07 15.12
CA SER A 64 23.00 -20.21 15.42
C SER A 64 23.21 -21.14 14.22
N ASN A 65 24.15 -22.09 14.28
CA ASN A 65 24.21 -23.13 13.27
C ASN A 65 22.97 -24.05 13.45
N ASN A 66 22.31 -24.48 12.36
CA ASN A 66 21.22 -25.50 12.28
C ASN A 66 19.75 -25.05 12.10
N TRP A 67 19.43 -23.78 11.85
CA TRP A 67 18.01 -23.35 11.69
C TRP A 67 17.32 -23.87 10.43
N HIS A 68 18.09 -24.24 9.42
CA HIS A 68 17.53 -24.92 8.24
C HIS A 68 16.95 -26.30 8.59
N GLU A 69 17.33 -26.87 9.74
CA GLU A 69 16.79 -28.13 10.27
C GLU A 69 15.68 -27.92 11.31
N ASP A 70 15.56 -26.72 11.88
CA ASP A 70 14.52 -26.38 12.87
C ASP A 70 13.21 -25.94 12.18
N ALA A 71 12.33 -26.90 11.95
CA ALA A 71 11.01 -26.66 11.38
C ALA A 71 10.16 -25.69 12.22
N THR A 72 10.27 -25.76 13.56
CA THR A 72 9.48 -24.90 14.46
C THR A 72 9.86 -23.44 14.25
N PHE A 73 11.16 -23.17 14.19
CA PHE A 73 11.63 -21.82 13.90
C PHE A 73 11.19 -21.33 12.52
N GLN A 74 11.30 -22.18 11.49
CA GLN A 74 10.89 -21.80 10.14
C GLN A 74 9.42 -21.39 10.12
N ASP A 75 8.56 -22.15 10.77
CA ASP A 75 7.14 -21.84 10.89
C ASP A 75 6.91 -20.53 11.66
N GLU A 76 7.56 -20.33 12.81
CA GLU A 76 7.47 -19.08 13.58
C GLU A 76 7.95 -17.85 12.79
N PHE A 77 9.05 -18.00 12.06
CA PHE A 77 9.61 -16.94 11.24
C PHE A 77 8.72 -16.63 10.02
N ALA A 78 8.15 -17.65 9.39
CA ALA A 78 7.17 -17.49 8.33
C ALA A 78 5.91 -16.76 8.84
N MET A 79 5.41 -17.12 10.03
CA MET A 79 4.28 -16.42 10.66
C MET A 79 4.61 -14.94 10.92
N LEU A 80 5.81 -14.65 11.43
CA LEU A 80 6.26 -13.27 11.65
C LEU A 80 6.31 -12.47 10.34
N LEU A 81 6.75 -13.08 9.25
CA LEU A 81 6.80 -12.45 7.94
C LEU A 81 5.42 -12.26 7.32
N ASP A 82 4.54 -13.27 7.40
CA ASP A 82 3.15 -13.15 6.96
C ASP A 82 2.42 -12.02 7.69
N GLN A 83 2.61 -11.91 9.02
CA GLN A 83 2.08 -10.78 9.79
C GLN A 83 2.59 -9.44 9.25
N LYS A 84 3.91 -9.29 9.05
CA LYS A 84 4.50 -8.05 8.53
C LYS A 84 4.06 -7.71 7.11
N LEU A 85 3.86 -8.72 6.26
CA LEU A 85 3.31 -8.55 4.93
C LEU A 85 1.89 -7.99 4.99
N ARG A 86 1.02 -8.56 5.82
CA ARG A 86 -0.36 -8.07 6.00
C ARG A 86 -0.43 -6.66 6.59
N GLU A 87 0.50 -6.30 7.47
CA GLU A 87 0.60 -4.93 8.01
C GLU A 87 1.09 -3.93 6.95
N THR A 88 1.93 -4.38 6.01
CA THR A 88 2.54 -3.51 4.99
C THR A 88 1.61 -3.26 3.80
N PHE A 89 0.90 -4.28 3.33
CA PHE A 89 0.15 -4.20 2.09
C PHE A 89 -1.36 -3.97 2.33
N CYS A 90 -2.02 -3.33 1.36
CA CYS A 90 -3.46 -3.06 1.43
C CYS A 90 -4.30 -4.36 1.44
N PRO A 91 -5.53 -4.35 1.98
CA PRO A 91 -6.40 -5.54 2.03
C PRO A 91 -6.70 -6.20 0.67
N ASN A 92 -6.58 -5.45 -0.42
CA ASN A 92 -6.81 -5.95 -1.79
C ASN A 92 -5.56 -6.58 -2.42
N SER A 93 -4.43 -6.55 -1.74
CA SER A 93 -3.23 -7.26 -2.15
C SER A 93 -3.29 -8.71 -1.69
N GLN A 94 -2.54 -9.58 -2.36
CA GLN A 94 -2.31 -10.94 -1.90
C GLN A 94 -0.82 -11.09 -1.70
N PRO A 95 -0.28 -10.86 -0.48
CA PRO A 95 1.09 -11.20 -0.18
C PRO A 95 1.18 -12.63 0.36
N TRP A 96 2.29 -13.31 0.09
CA TRP A 96 2.57 -14.63 0.63
C TRP A 96 4.06 -14.86 0.83
N VAL A 97 4.36 -15.79 1.71
CA VAL A 97 5.71 -16.27 2.02
C VAL A 97 5.79 -17.76 1.75
N SER A 98 6.90 -18.22 1.19
CA SER A 98 7.21 -19.64 1.04
C SER A 98 8.70 -19.87 1.17
N PHE A 99 9.11 -21.08 1.52
CA PHE A 99 10.51 -21.49 1.52
C PHE A 99 10.91 -22.09 0.17
N SER A 100 12.16 -21.88 -0.25
CA SER A 100 12.70 -22.50 -1.47
C SER A 100 13.04 -23.97 -1.23
N ASP A 101 13.18 -24.73 -2.32
CA ASP A 101 13.43 -26.18 -2.27
C ASP A 101 14.77 -26.44 -1.55
N GLY A 102 14.70 -27.14 -0.41
CA GLY A 102 15.82 -27.32 0.52
C GLY A 102 15.76 -26.48 1.81
N ARG A 103 14.75 -25.59 2.00
CA ARG A 103 14.55 -24.76 3.22
C ARG A 103 15.69 -23.79 3.55
N TYR A 104 16.63 -23.61 2.63
CA TYR A 104 17.76 -22.70 2.80
C TYR A 104 17.45 -21.27 2.41
N GLY A 105 16.38 -21.06 1.65
CA GLY A 105 16.00 -19.76 1.16
C GLY A 105 14.54 -19.43 1.43
N ILE A 106 14.26 -18.16 1.20
CA ILE A 106 12.95 -17.57 1.41
C ILE A 106 12.48 -16.87 0.15
N VAL A 107 11.20 -17.04 -0.15
CA VAL A 107 10.51 -16.40 -1.26
C VAL A 107 9.38 -15.56 -0.68
N LEU A 108 9.42 -14.27 -1.00
CA LEU A 108 8.35 -13.32 -0.73
C LEU A 108 7.75 -12.93 -2.06
N ALA A 109 6.42 -12.90 -2.13
CA ALA A 109 5.75 -12.40 -3.31
C ALA A 109 4.46 -11.68 -2.93
N ALA A 110 4.07 -10.75 -3.77
CA ALA A 110 2.85 -9.98 -3.60
C ALA A 110 2.26 -9.64 -4.96
N THR A 111 0.95 -9.69 -5.03
CA THR A 111 0.16 -9.10 -6.11
C THR A 111 -0.66 -7.94 -5.56
N TRP A 112 -0.87 -6.91 -6.37
CA TRP A 112 -1.72 -5.76 -6.03
C TRP A 112 -2.60 -5.39 -7.22
N PRO A 113 -3.78 -4.78 -6.99
CA PRO A 113 -4.64 -4.36 -8.08
C PRO A 113 -3.92 -3.34 -8.96
N GLU A 114 -4.20 -3.36 -10.26
CA GLU A 114 -3.83 -2.24 -11.12
C GLU A 114 -4.40 -0.96 -10.49
N PRO A 115 -3.61 0.12 -10.37
CA PRO A 115 -4.19 1.41 -10.01
C PRO A 115 -5.32 1.63 -11.01
N PRO A 116 -6.53 2.02 -10.56
CA PRO A 116 -7.68 2.15 -11.45
C PRO A 116 -7.21 2.97 -12.63
N HIS A 117 -7.06 2.27 -13.78
CA HIS A 117 -6.60 2.88 -15.01
C HIS A 117 -7.41 4.14 -15.11
N ARG A 118 -6.73 5.30 -15.18
CA ARG A 118 -7.38 6.60 -15.27
C ARG A 118 -8.20 6.54 -16.54
N ALA A 119 -9.42 6.02 -16.39
CA ALA A 119 -10.28 5.71 -17.49
C ALA A 119 -10.48 7.08 -18.10
N VAL A 120 -10.07 7.20 -19.35
CA VAL A 120 -10.53 8.27 -20.20
C VAL A 120 -12.03 8.00 -20.31
N GLN A 121 -12.79 8.45 -19.30
CA GLN A 121 -14.24 8.34 -19.26
C GLN A 121 -14.79 9.39 -20.20
N HIS A 122 -14.75 9.06 -21.49
CA HIS A 122 -15.73 9.58 -22.42
C HIS A 122 -17.05 8.82 -22.20
N SER A 123 -18.08 9.56 -21.80
CA SER A 123 -19.52 9.21 -21.77
C SER A 123 -19.92 8.07 -20.80
N SER A 124 -21.06 8.07 -20.13
CA SER A 124 -22.26 8.89 -20.15
C SER A 124 -23.11 8.49 -18.93
N SER A 125 -23.75 9.47 -18.30
CA SER A 125 -24.98 9.38 -17.50
C SER A 125 -25.20 8.15 -16.59
N LEU A 126 -25.27 8.37 -15.27
CA LEU A 126 -26.35 7.85 -14.41
C LEU A 126 -26.31 8.49 -13.00
N ALA A 127 -27.39 9.21 -12.69
CA ALA A 127 -27.91 9.67 -11.40
C ALA A 127 -27.15 10.76 -10.60
N PRO A 128 -27.86 11.80 -10.10
CA PRO A 128 -27.27 12.84 -9.26
C PRO A 128 -27.03 12.28 -7.86
N ARG A 129 -25.77 11.99 -7.53
CA ARG A 129 -25.37 11.82 -6.13
C ARG A 129 -25.43 13.19 -5.48
N SER A 130 -26.41 13.40 -4.61
CA SER A 130 -26.54 14.57 -3.75
C SER A 130 -25.36 14.63 -2.77
N ASN A 131 -24.22 15.13 -3.24
CA ASN A 131 -23.09 15.46 -2.38
C ASN A 131 -23.35 16.84 -1.79
N LEU A 132 -24.04 16.91 -0.64
CA LEU A 132 -24.14 18.12 0.17
C LEU A 132 -22.77 18.60 0.74
N ASP A 133 -21.67 17.94 0.34
CA ASP A 133 -20.28 18.30 0.64
C ASP A 133 -19.50 18.75 -0.61
N ALA A 134 -20.18 19.34 -1.60
CA ALA A 134 -19.57 19.76 -2.87
C ALA A 134 -18.49 20.84 -2.67
N ARG A 135 -17.23 20.41 -2.52
CA ARG A 135 -16.05 21.28 -2.66
C ARG A 135 -15.86 21.60 -4.14
N CYS A 136 -15.52 22.85 -4.45
CA CYS A 136 -15.22 23.23 -5.84
C CYS A 136 -14.00 22.45 -6.35
N PRO A 137 -14.05 21.75 -7.49
CA PRO A 137 -12.91 20.97 -7.99
C PRO A 137 -11.72 21.83 -8.45
N VAL A 138 -11.89 23.15 -8.55
CA VAL A 138 -10.84 24.08 -8.98
C VAL A 138 -10.05 24.62 -7.79
N CYS A 139 -10.74 25.14 -6.76
CA CYS A 139 -10.09 25.75 -5.59
C CYS A 139 -10.16 24.89 -4.31
N LEU A 140 -10.94 23.81 -4.33
CA LEU A 140 -11.21 22.91 -3.20
C LEU A 140 -11.92 23.57 -2.00
N CYS A 141 -12.38 24.82 -2.12
CA CYS A 141 -13.17 25.50 -1.10
C CYS A 141 -14.65 25.05 -1.12
N ARG A 142 -15.29 25.05 0.07
CA ARG A 142 -16.74 24.97 0.20
C ARG A 142 -17.32 26.37 -0.03
N ALA A 143 -18.26 26.50 -0.96
CA ALA A 143 -18.89 27.77 -1.29
C ALA A 143 -20.20 27.53 -2.05
N GLU A 144 -20.99 28.59 -2.23
CA GLU A 144 -22.12 28.62 -3.14
C GLU A 144 -21.72 28.12 -4.53
N VAL A 145 -22.60 27.32 -5.10
CA VAL A 145 -22.30 26.47 -6.25
C VAL A 145 -23.06 26.92 -7.50
N VAL A 146 -22.34 27.00 -8.62
CA VAL A 146 -22.84 27.35 -9.95
C VAL A 146 -22.69 26.14 -10.87
N ALA A 147 -23.79 25.71 -11.47
CA ALA A 147 -23.78 24.67 -12.49
C ALA A 147 -23.49 25.27 -13.88
N LEU A 148 -22.61 24.62 -14.64
CA LEU A 148 -22.26 25.01 -16.01
C LEU A 148 -23.14 24.29 -17.01
N THR A 149 -23.71 25.02 -17.97
CA THR A 149 -24.51 24.43 -19.05
C THR A 149 -23.69 24.32 -20.34
N PRO A 150 -23.80 23.22 -21.10
CA PRO A 150 -24.72 22.09 -20.91
C PRO A 150 -24.21 20.95 -20.00
N CYS A 151 -22.91 20.93 -19.64
CA CYS A 151 -22.28 19.76 -19.04
C CYS A 151 -22.72 19.40 -17.60
N GLY A 152 -23.36 20.32 -16.87
CA GLY A 152 -23.84 20.11 -15.49
C GLY A 152 -22.78 20.18 -14.39
N HIS A 153 -21.50 20.40 -14.72
CA HIS A 153 -20.44 20.47 -13.70
C HIS A 153 -20.58 21.70 -12.82
N VAL A 154 -20.27 21.52 -11.54
CA VAL A 154 -20.52 22.53 -10.50
C VAL A 154 -19.20 23.11 -9.98
N LEU A 155 -19.13 24.44 -9.92
CA LEU A 155 -17.97 25.20 -9.41
C LEU A 155 -18.42 26.22 -8.36
N CYS A 156 -17.50 26.76 -7.57
CA CYS A 156 -17.83 27.92 -6.73
C CYS A 156 -18.04 29.17 -7.58
N VAL A 157 -18.81 30.14 -7.06
CA VAL A 157 -19.05 31.43 -7.73
C VAL A 157 -17.75 32.10 -8.17
N SER A 158 -16.74 32.18 -7.31
CA SER A 158 -15.45 32.83 -7.61
C SER A 158 -14.69 32.14 -8.74
N CYS A 159 -14.67 30.81 -8.75
CA CYS A 159 -14.07 30.07 -9.86
C CYS A 159 -14.90 30.23 -11.12
N SER A 160 -16.23 30.29 -11.01
CA SER A 160 -17.13 30.50 -12.14
C SER A 160 -16.89 31.83 -12.84
N THR A 161 -16.67 32.91 -12.09
CA THR A 161 -16.44 34.26 -12.63
C THR A 161 -15.06 34.42 -13.26
N ASN A 162 -14.06 33.65 -12.82
CA ASN A 162 -12.68 33.78 -13.27
C ASN A 162 -12.39 33.19 -14.66
N PHE A 163 -13.26 32.34 -15.23
CA PHE A 163 -13.15 31.96 -16.64
C PHE A 163 -14.15 32.77 -17.49
N LEU A 164 -13.72 33.15 -18.69
CA LEU A 164 -14.52 33.95 -19.62
C LEU A 164 -15.73 33.14 -20.14
N ARG A 165 -16.81 33.82 -20.53
CA ARG A 165 -17.91 33.16 -21.24
C ARG A 165 -17.40 32.63 -22.59
N GLY A 166 -17.79 31.42 -22.98
CA GLY A 166 -17.33 30.77 -24.20
C GLY A 166 -16.04 29.94 -24.04
N THR A 167 -15.46 29.85 -22.84
CA THR A 167 -14.37 28.91 -22.58
C THR A 167 -14.88 27.50 -22.29
N SER A 168 -13.99 26.52 -22.42
CA SER A 168 -14.21 25.15 -22.01
C SER A 168 -14.37 24.99 -20.50
N CYS A 169 -15.23 24.07 -20.08
CA CYS A 169 -15.40 23.67 -18.68
C CYS A 169 -14.08 23.13 -18.11
N PRO A 170 -13.61 23.57 -16.93
CA PRO A 170 -12.34 23.09 -16.37
C PRO A 170 -12.38 21.60 -15.97
N VAL A 171 -13.57 21.02 -15.83
CA VAL A 171 -13.74 19.61 -15.45
C VAL A 171 -13.76 18.68 -16.67
N CYS A 172 -14.63 18.95 -17.65
CA CYS A 172 -14.82 18.07 -18.81
C CYS A 172 -14.35 18.65 -20.15
N ARG A 173 -13.89 19.91 -20.17
CA ARG A 173 -13.46 20.67 -21.36
C ARG A 173 -14.54 20.97 -22.40
N GLU A 174 -15.80 20.64 -22.12
CA GLU A 174 -16.94 20.97 -22.98
C GLU A 174 -17.18 22.50 -23.02
N PRO A 175 -17.54 23.09 -24.18
CA PRO A 175 -17.84 24.52 -24.27
C PRO A 175 -18.98 24.95 -23.33
N VAL A 176 -18.75 25.99 -22.54
CA VAL A 176 -19.76 26.50 -21.60
C VAL A 176 -20.65 27.54 -22.29
N ALA A 177 -21.92 27.20 -22.45
CA ALA A 177 -22.95 28.08 -23.01
C ALA A 177 -23.60 28.99 -21.95
N GLY A 178 -23.66 28.54 -20.70
CA GLY A 178 -24.31 29.29 -19.63
C GLY A 178 -23.95 28.81 -18.23
N ARG A 179 -24.52 29.50 -17.24
CA ARG A 179 -24.27 29.30 -15.82
C ARG A 179 -25.59 29.45 -15.06
N GLN A 180 -25.88 28.51 -14.17
CA GLN A 180 -27.06 28.55 -13.31
C GLN A 180 -26.62 28.47 -11.86
N ASN A 181 -26.95 29.49 -11.07
CA ASN A 181 -26.73 29.46 -9.64
C ASN A 181 -27.65 28.40 -9.03
N LEU A 182 -27.08 27.48 -8.25
CA LEU A 182 -27.85 26.53 -7.48
C LEU A 182 -28.07 27.17 -6.10
N PHE A 183 -29.33 27.46 -5.78
CA PHE A 183 -29.70 27.92 -4.45
C PHE A 183 -29.56 26.73 -3.49
N SER A 184 -28.71 26.86 -2.48
CA SER A 184 -28.60 25.92 -1.35
C SER A 184 -29.47 26.37 -0.19
#